data_AF-S5MJP4-F1
#
_entry.id   AF-S5MJP4-F1
#
_cell.length_a   1.000
_cell.length_b   1.000
_cell.length_c   1.000
_cell.angle_alpha   90.00
_cell.angle_beta   90.00
_cell.angle_gamma   90.00
#
_symmetry.space_group_name_H-M   'P 1'
#
loop_
_entity.id
_entity.type
_entity.pdbx_description
1 polymer ?
#
loop_
_entity_poly.entity_id
_entity_poly.type
_entity_poly.pdbx_seq_one_letter_code
_entity_poly.pdbx_strand_id
1 'polypeptide(L)'
;VDDAKLPADWEVLFTNANDNSNEGVVHSVLPYFSVQFHPEHTAGPEDLECLFDVFLESVKDQINNRSYVSIKNRLTERLTYRPSVSIVTEKPKKILILGSGGLSIGQAGEFDYSGSQAIKALKEESIQTLLINPNIATVQTSKGMADKVYFLPIIPEYVEQNICSILGNTIRKTRWCIINIR
;
A
#
# COMPACT_ATOMS: atom_id res chain seq x y z
N VAL A 1 -19.65 20.35 0.82
CA VAL A 1 -19.46 21.67 0.16
C VAL A 1 -18.92 21.41 -1.24
N ASP A 2 -19.32 22.18 -2.24
CA ASP A 2 -18.83 22.02 -3.63
C ASP A 2 -17.47 22.72 -3.76
N ASP A 3 -16.41 21.96 -4.08
CA ASP A 3 -15.03 22.45 -4.10
C ASP A 3 -14.83 23.62 -5.07
N ALA A 4 -15.61 23.66 -6.15
CA ALA A 4 -15.55 24.72 -7.16
C ALA A 4 -16.22 26.04 -6.72
N LYS A 5 -16.88 26.06 -5.55
CA LYS A 5 -17.63 27.22 -5.03
C LYS A 5 -17.02 27.79 -3.75
N LEU A 6 -15.82 27.35 -3.35
CA LEU A 6 -15.14 27.93 -2.21
C LEU A 6 -14.73 29.39 -2.50
N PRO A 7 -14.83 30.31 -1.53
CA PRO A 7 -14.30 31.67 -1.69
C PRO A 7 -12.78 31.66 -1.93
N ALA A 8 -12.25 32.73 -2.53
CA ALA A 8 -10.85 32.79 -2.99
C ALA A 8 -9.79 32.50 -1.92
N ASP A 9 -10.08 32.82 -0.65
CA ASP A 9 -9.15 32.63 0.46
C ASP A 9 -9.29 31.26 1.18
N TRP A 10 -10.15 30.39 0.67
CA TRP A 10 -10.44 29.07 1.22
C TRP A 10 -10.03 27.96 0.26
N GLU A 11 -9.43 26.94 0.83
CA GLU A 11 -8.93 25.78 0.11
C GLU A 11 -9.50 24.49 0.73
N VAL A 12 -9.59 23.44 -0.08
CA VAL A 12 -9.91 22.10 0.39
C VAL A 12 -8.73 21.56 1.18
N LEU A 13 -9.01 21.02 2.37
CA LEU A 13 -8.02 20.40 3.26
C LEU A 13 -8.06 18.88 3.18
N PHE A 14 -9.26 18.28 3.19
CA PHE A 14 -9.47 16.85 3.09
C PHE A 14 -10.54 16.53 2.04
N THR A 15 -10.36 15.41 1.35
CA THR A 15 -11.29 14.90 0.33
C THR A 15 -11.55 13.43 0.60
N ASN A 16 -12.81 13.03 0.55
CA ASN A 16 -13.21 11.64 0.73
C ASN A 16 -12.72 10.78 -0.45
N ALA A 17 -12.02 9.67 -0.17
CA ALA A 17 -11.48 8.80 -1.20
C ALA A 17 -12.55 7.98 -1.96
N ASN A 18 -13.77 7.84 -1.42
CA ASN A 18 -14.83 7.02 -2.02
C ASN A 18 -15.72 7.80 -2.98
N ASP A 19 -16.08 9.04 -2.64
CA ASP A 19 -17.05 9.85 -3.39
C ASP A 19 -16.53 11.23 -3.81
N ASN A 20 -15.27 11.56 -3.47
CA ASN A 20 -14.64 12.86 -3.72
C ASN A 20 -15.37 14.05 -3.07
N SER A 21 -16.19 13.82 -2.03
CA SER A 21 -16.79 14.90 -1.27
C SER A 21 -15.74 15.64 -0.42
N ASN A 22 -16.03 16.92 -0.14
CA ASN A 22 -15.22 17.75 0.74
C ASN A 22 -15.36 17.31 2.20
N GLU A 23 -14.24 16.97 2.84
CA GLU A 23 -14.18 16.51 4.23
C GLU A 23 -13.48 17.53 5.16
N GLY A 24 -13.11 18.69 4.63
CA GLY A 24 -12.48 19.74 5.40
C GLY A 24 -12.02 20.90 4.54
N VAL A 25 -11.96 22.08 5.16
CA VAL A 25 -11.52 23.33 4.53
C VAL A 25 -10.51 24.04 5.40
N VAL A 26 -9.64 24.82 4.78
CA VAL A 26 -8.61 25.62 5.45
C VAL A 26 -8.50 26.98 4.78
N HIS A 27 -8.27 28.02 5.56
CA HIS A 27 -8.01 29.35 5.03
C HIS A 27 -6.53 29.48 4.66
N SER A 28 -6.22 30.11 3.51
CA SER A 28 -4.85 30.22 3.01
C SER A 28 -3.90 31.06 3.90
N VAL A 29 -4.44 31.98 4.72
CA VAL A 29 -3.68 32.98 5.48
C VAL A 29 -4.10 33.08 6.94
N LEU A 30 -5.37 32.85 7.28
CA LEU A 30 -5.83 32.87 8.67
C LEU A 30 -5.71 31.49 9.30
N PRO A 31 -5.56 31.37 10.63
CA PRO A 31 -5.48 30.09 11.32
C PRO A 31 -6.86 29.44 11.47
N TYR A 32 -7.64 29.40 10.38
CA TYR A 32 -8.97 28.82 10.34
C TYR A 32 -8.94 27.53 9.53
N PHE A 33 -9.48 26.48 10.12
CA PHE A 33 -9.72 25.22 9.44
C PHE A 33 -10.91 24.53 10.09
N SER A 34 -11.52 23.62 9.35
CA SER A 34 -12.56 22.74 9.85
C SER A 34 -12.49 21.40 9.15
N VAL A 35 -12.99 20.37 9.82
CA VAL A 35 -13.15 19.01 9.29
C VAL A 35 -14.61 18.59 9.40
N GLN A 36 -15.04 17.73 8.50
CA GLN A 36 -16.41 17.19 8.46
C GLN A 36 -16.54 15.92 9.32
N PHE A 37 -15.43 15.21 9.54
CA PHE A 37 -15.33 14.03 10.41
C PHE A 37 -14.97 14.38 11.86
N HIS A 38 -14.95 13.37 12.72
CA HIS A 38 -14.76 13.48 14.17
C HIS A 38 -13.35 13.00 14.60
N PRO A 39 -12.38 13.92 14.78
CA PRO A 39 -11.01 13.57 15.14
C PRO A 39 -10.81 13.21 16.62
N GLU A 40 -11.86 13.24 17.44
CA GLU A 40 -11.86 12.80 18.84
C GLU A 40 -12.04 11.28 19.01
N HIS A 41 -12.35 10.58 17.92
CA HIS A 41 -12.33 9.11 17.80
C HIS A 41 -13.07 8.31 18.87
N THR A 42 -14.22 8.80 19.34
CA THR A 42 -15.14 8.05 20.21
C THR A 42 -15.82 6.91 19.42
N ALA A 43 -15.10 5.79 19.28
CA ALA A 43 -15.36 4.60 18.45
C ALA A 43 -14.80 4.63 17.01
N GLY A 44 -13.69 5.36 16.77
CA GLY A 44 -12.99 5.43 15.47
C GLY A 44 -11.47 5.22 15.57
N PRO A 45 -10.73 5.20 14.45
CA PRO A 45 -9.27 5.08 14.44
C PRO A 45 -8.60 6.37 14.92
N GLU A 46 -7.57 6.32 15.75
CA GLU A 46 -6.94 7.49 16.40
C GLU A 46 -6.01 8.31 15.48
N ASP A 47 -6.03 8.09 14.17
CA ASP A 47 -5.01 8.57 13.21
C ASP A 47 -4.93 10.11 13.08
N LEU A 48 -6.00 10.83 13.44
CA LEU A 48 -6.13 12.28 13.20
C LEU A 48 -6.19 13.14 14.46
N GLU A 49 -5.78 12.62 15.62
CA GLU A 49 -5.77 13.40 16.88
C GLU A 49 -4.82 14.60 16.82
N CYS A 50 -3.79 14.50 15.95
CA CYS A 50 -2.82 15.57 15.73
C CYS A 50 -3.44 16.89 15.24
N LEU A 51 -4.70 16.88 14.77
CA LEU A 51 -5.46 18.10 14.46
C LEU A 51 -5.65 18.99 15.70
N PHE A 52 -5.86 18.40 16.88
CA PHE A 52 -5.97 19.14 18.14
C PHE A 52 -4.64 19.81 18.50
N ASP A 53 -3.53 19.11 18.32
CA ASP A 53 -2.20 19.67 18.57
C ASP A 53 -1.92 20.87 17.66
N VAL A 54 -2.22 20.74 16.37
CA VAL A 54 -2.03 21.84 15.40
C VAL A 54 -2.93 23.04 15.75
N PHE A 55 -4.16 22.79 16.20
CA PHE A 55 -5.03 23.85 16.69
C PHE A 55 -4.43 24.56 17.92
N LEU A 56 -4.01 23.81 18.94
CA LEU A 56 -3.42 24.35 20.16
C LEU A 56 -2.13 25.13 19.89
N GLU A 57 -1.29 24.65 18.98
CA GLU A 57 -0.08 25.36 18.56
C GLU A 57 -0.41 26.66 17.83
N SER A 58 -1.40 26.64 16.94
CA SER A 58 -1.84 27.84 16.22
C SER A 58 -2.30 28.93 17.20
N VAL A 59 -3.05 28.55 18.24
CA VAL A 59 -3.48 29.47 19.31
C VAL A 59 -2.28 29.99 20.10
N LYS A 60 -1.34 29.11 20.50
CA LYS A 60 -0.12 29.50 21.24
C LYS A 60 0.74 30.47 20.43
N ASP A 61 0.87 30.26 19.13
CA ASP A 61 1.70 31.11 18.28
C ASP A 61 1.10 32.51 18.11
N GLN A 62 -0.25 32.62 18.03
CA GLN A 62 -0.94 33.91 18.05
C GLN A 62 -0.74 34.65 19.39
N ILE A 63 -0.89 33.96 20.52
CA ILE A 63 -0.69 34.56 21.86
C ILE A 63 0.74 35.12 22.02
N ASN A 64 1.73 34.40 21.50
CA ASN A 64 3.14 34.74 21.64
C ASN A 64 3.68 35.66 20.52
N ASN A 65 2.83 36.20 19.64
CA ASN A 65 3.23 37.02 18.48
C ASN A 65 4.34 36.38 17.62
N ARG A 66 4.28 35.06 17.43
CA ARG A 66 5.24 34.34 16.59
C ARG A 66 4.92 34.51 15.11
N SER A 67 5.92 34.26 14.26
CA SER A 67 5.72 34.28 12.81
C SER A 67 4.62 33.30 12.41
N TYR A 68 3.70 33.76 11.56
CA TYR A 68 2.62 32.93 11.04
C TYR A 68 3.18 31.75 10.23
N VAL A 69 2.61 30.57 10.44
CA VAL A 69 2.86 29.37 9.65
C VAL A 69 1.50 28.83 9.24
N SER A 70 1.31 28.58 7.93
CA SER A 70 0.06 28.04 7.41
C SER A 70 -0.30 26.70 8.05
N ILE A 71 -1.55 26.57 8.49
CA ILE A 71 -2.10 25.33 9.06
C ILE A 71 -1.96 24.17 8.07
N LYS A 72 -2.22 24.44 6.78
CA LYS A 72 -2.07 23.46 5.70
C LYS A 72 -0.67 22.88 5.66
N ASN A 73 0.36 23.72 5.81
CA ASN A 73 1.75 23.27 5.79
C ASN A 73 2.08 22.41 7.02
N ARG A 74 1.62 22.81 8.22
CA ARG A 74 1.82 22.01 9.45
C ARG A 74 1.20 20.63 9.33
N LEU A 75 -0.04 20.57 8.86
CA LEU A 75 -0.76 19.32 8.67
C LEU A 75 -0.11 18.45 7.60
N THR A 76 0.26 19.06 6.47
CA THR A 76 0.98 18.35 5.40
C THR A 76 2.27 17.73 5.93
N GLU A 77 3.07 18.49 6.70
CA GLU A 77 4.33 17.97 7.26
C GLU A 77 4.11 16.80 8.22
N ARG A 78 3.11 16.90 9.11
CA ARG A 78 2.80 15.85 10.09
C ARG A 78 2.21 14.59 9.48
N LEU A 79 1.36 14.74 8.47
CA LEU A 79 0.65 13.64 7.84
C LEU A 79 1.43 13.04 6.66
N THR A 80 2.51 13.69 6.20
CA THR A 80 3.34 13.13 5.12
C THR A 80 4.09 11.90 5.62
N TYR A 81 3.73 10.75 5.08
CA TYR A 81 4.50 9.53 5.27
C TYR A 81 5.87 9.63 4.60
N ARG A 82 6.93 9.42 5.37
CA ARG A 82 8.31 9.35 4.87
C ARG A 82 8.83 7.93 5.10
N PRO A 83 8.92 7.10 4.04
CA PRO A 83 9.47 5.76 4.19
C PRO A 83 10.96 5.85 4.57
N SER A 84 11.40 4.96 5.47
CA SER A 84 12.81 4.86 5.88
C SER A 84 13.72 4.32 4.76
N VAL A 85 13.12 3.70 3.74
CA VAL A 85 13.80 3.13 2.57
C VAL A 85 13.19 3.69 1.31
N SER A 86 14.02 4.02 0.32
CA SER A 86 13.55 4.50 -0.98
C SER A 86 12.63 3.47 -1.64
N ILE A 87 11.40 3.87 -1.94
CA ILE A 87 10.45 3.01 -2.65
C ILE A 87 10.94 2.84 -4.09
N VAL A 88 11.28 1.61 -4.47
CA VAL A 88 11.63 1.29 -5.85
C VAL A 88 10.37 1.39 -6.70
N THR A 89 10.33 2.35 -7.62
CA THR A 89 9.18 2.61 -8.49
C THR A 89 9.16 1.73 -9.74
N GLU A 90 10.26 1.05 -10.06
CA GLU A 90 10.34 0.16 -11.22
C GLU A 90 9.56 -1.14 -10.96
N LYS A 91 8.46 -1.31 -11.70
CA LYS A 91 7.67 -2.55 -11.66
C LYS A 91 8.48 -3.71 -12.27
N PRO A 92 8.59 -4.86 -11.58
CA PRO A 92 9.25 -6.03 -12.15
C PRO A 92 8.45 -6.57 -13.33
N LYS A 93 9.14 -7.02 -14.39
CA LYS A 93 8.47 -7.61 -15.56
C LYS A 93 7.97 -9.03 -15.28
N LYS A 94 8.62 -9.72 -14.34
CA LYS A 94 8.36 -11.12 -14.02
C LYS A 94 8.53 -11.36 -12.53
N ILE A 95 7.62 -12.14 -11.94
CA ILE A 95 7.65 -12.50 -10.52
C ILE A 95 7.56 -14.03 -10.38
N LEU A 96 8.37 -14.57 -9.49
CA LEU A 96 8.32 -15.97 -9.07
C LEU A 96 7.56 -16.04 -7.75
N ILE A 97 6.54 -16.89 -7.72
CA ILE A 97 5.67 -17.12 -6.57
C ILE A 97 5.93 -18.52 -6.05
N LEU A 98 6.22 -18.61 -4.75
CA LEU A 98 6.38 -19.88 -4.05
C LEU A 98 5.06 -20.22 -3.36
N GLY A 99 4.43 -21.31 -3.80
CA GLY A 99 3.15 -21.76 -3.27
C GLY A 99 3.22 -22.37 -1.87
N SER A 100 2.11 -22.95 -1.44
CA SER A 100 1.90 -23.51 -0.10
C SER A 100 2.76 -24.75 0.22
N GLY A 101 3.28 -25.44 -0.81
CA GLY A 101 4.06 -26.67 -0.63
C GLY A 101 3.17 -27.89 -0.42
N GLY A 102 3.70 -28.92 0.24
CA GLY A 102 2.89 -30.09 0.63
C GLY A 102 1.84 -29.72 1.68
N LEU A 103 0.71 -30.44 1.69
CA LEU A 103 -0.39 -30.28 2.64
C LEU A 103 0.10 -30.57 4.07
N SER A 104 0.41 -29.54 4.84
CA SER A 104 0.55 -29.63 6.29
C SER A 104 -0.82 -29.42 6.95
N ILE A 105 -1.09 -30.12 8.06
CA ILE A 105 -2.32 -29.93 8.84
C ILE A 105 -2.40 -28.46 9.27
N GLY A 106 -3.52 -27.80 8.96
CA GLY A 106 -3.76 -26.39 9.30
C GLY A 106 -3.24 -25.34 8.30
N GLN A 107 -2.62 -25.75 7.18
CA GLN A 107 -2.02 -24.83 6.21
C GLN A 107 -2.64 -24.89 4.80
N ALA A 108 -3.65 -25.74 4.56
CA ALA A 108 -4.00 -26.11 3.20
C ALA A 108 -4.76 -25.02 2.40
N GLY A 109 -5.81 -24.41 2.99
CA GLY A 109 -6.73 -23.56 2.21
C GLY A 109 -6.29 -22.10 2.06
N GLU A 110 -5.70 -21.51 3.10
CA GLU A 110 -5.40 -20.08 3.14
C GLU A 110 -4.32 -19.68 2.12
N PHE A 111 -3.24 -20.46 2.03
CA PHE A 111 -2.12 -20.13 1.15
C PHE A 111 -2.44 -20.35 -0.33
N ASP A 112 -3.29 -21.32 -0.65
CA ASP A 112 -3.78 -21.50 -2.02
C ASP A 112 -4.66 -20.32 -2.45
N TYR A 113 -5.50 -19.80 -1.53
CA TYR A 113 -6.32 -18.62 -1.79
C TYR A 113 -5.49 -17.34 -1.89
N SER A 114 -4.63 -17.06 -0.90
CA SER A 114 -3.76 -15.87 -0.90
C SER A 114 -2.81 -15.84 -2.09
N GLY A 115 -2.24 -16.99 -2.46
CA GLY A 115 -1.40 -17.11 -3.65
C GLY A 115 -2.15 -16.88 -4.95
N SER A 116 -3.42 -17.32 -5.00
CA SER A 116 -4.30 -17.06 -6.13
C SER A 116 -4.61 -15.56 -6.29
N GLN A 117 -4.88 -14.86 -5.19
CA GLN A 117 -5.09 -13.40 -5.21
C GLN A 117 -3.83 -12.65 -5.65
N ALA A 118 -2.65 -13.07 -5.17
CA ALA A 118 -1.38 -12.48 -5.58
C ALA A 118 -1.16 -12.62 -7.10
N ILE A 119 -1.40 -13.81 -7.67
CA ILE A 119 -1.31 -14.04 -9.12
C ILE A 119 -2.26 -13.12 -9.88
N LYS A 120 -3.51 -12.98 -9.40
CA LYS A 120 -4.53 -12.13 -10.04
C LYS A 120 -4.10 -10.66 -10.07
N ALA A 121 -3.67 -10.11 -8.92
CA ALA A 121 -3.19 -8.73 -8.83
C ALA A 121 -1.98 -8.46 -9.74
N LEU A 122 -1.03 -9.40 -9.79
CA LEU A 122 0.14 -9.29 -10.66
C LEU A 122 -0.23 -9.32 -12.16
N LYS A 123 -1.24 -10.11 -12.52
CA LYS A 123 -1.74 -10.20 -13.89
C LYS A 123 -2.49 -8.93 -14.32
N GLU A 124 -3.27 -8.33 -13.43
CA GLU A 124 -3.92 -7.02 -13.65
C GLU A 124 -2.88 -5.91 -13.91
N GLU A 125 -1.72 -6.00 -13.25
CA GLU A 125 -0.57 -5.11 -13.47
C GLU A 125 0.32 -5.50 -14.68
N SER A 126 -0.11 -6.47 -15.51
CA SER A 126 0.64 -6.98 -16.68
C SER A 126 2.02 -7.55 -16.34
N ILE A 127 2.19 -8.11 -15.14
CA ILE A 127 3.42 -8.74 -14.68
C ILE A 127 3.34 -10.24 -14.96
N GLN A 128 4.39 -10.81 -15.58
CA GLN A 128 4.43 -12.25 -15.84
C GLN A 128 4.63 -13.03 -14.54
N THR A 129 3.80 -14.05 -14.31
CA THR A 129 3.78 -14.85 -13.09
C THR A 129 4.31 -16.26 -13.34
N LEU A 130 5.31 -16.67 -12.57
CA LEU A 130 5.80 -18.04 -12.52
C LEU A 130 5.46 -18.60 -11.14
N LEU A 131 4.84 -19.77 -11.08
CA LEU A 131 4.45 -20.42 -9.83
C LEU A 131 5.25 -21.71 -9.64
N ILE A 132 5.82 -21.89 -8.45
CA ILE A 132 6.30 -23.20 -7.97
C ILE A 132 5.35 -23.69 -6.89
N ASN A 133 4.61 -24.78 -7.14
CA ASN A 133 3.79 -25.43 -6.12
C ASN A 133 3.75 -26.96 -6.40
N PRO A 134 4.21 -27.80 -5.47
CA PRO A 134 4.16 -29.26 -5.64
C PRO A 134 2.74 -29.83 -5.49
N ASN A 135 1.79 -29.07 -4.91
CA ASN A 135 0.42 -29.53 -4.72
C ASN A 135 -0.42 -29.35 -5.99
N ILE A 136 -0.62 -30.45 -6.73
CA ILE A 136 -1.39 -30.50 -7.99
C ILE A 136 -2.90 -30.30 -7.79
N ALA A 137 -3.41 -30.47 -6.57
CA ALA A 137 -4.84 -30.47 -6.27
C ALA A 137 -5.32 -29.11 -5.77
N THR A 138 -4.91 -28.02 -6.43
CA THR A 138 -5.16 -26.64 -5.99
C THR A 138 -5.68 -25.77 -7.12
N VAL A 139 -6.54 -24.79 -6.79
CA VAL A 139 -6.96 -23.76 -7.76
C VAL A 139 -5.76 -22.95 -8.24
N GLN A 140 -4.77 -22.75 -7.37
CA GLN A 140 -3.54 -22.02 -7.66
C GLN A 140 -2.77 -22.60 -8.86
N THR A 141 -2.79 -23.91 -9.05
CA THR A 141 -2.10 -24.62 -10.15
C THR A 141 -2.98 -24.88 -11.38
N SER A 142 -4.23 -24.38 -11.38
CA SER A 142 -5.16 -24.55 -12.50
C SER A 142 -4.67 -23.84 -13.76
N LYS A 143 -5.05 -24.40 -14.92
CA LYS A 143 -4.66 -23.86 -16.23
C LYS A 143 -5.14 -22.41 -16.38
N GLY A 144 -4.21 -21.51 -16.70
CA GLY A 144 -4.49 -20.10 -16.95
C GLY A 144 -4.44 -19.20 -15.70
N MET A 145 -4.20 -19.78 -14.52
CA MET A 145 -3.99 -19.03 -13.28
C MET A 145 -2.68 -18.25 -13.35
N ALA A 146 -1.54 -18.93 -13.26
CA ALA A 146 -0.22 -18.37 -13.55
C ALA A 146 0.19 -18.58 -15.02
N ASP A 147 1.11 -17.78 -15.54
CA ASP A 147 1.61 -17.93 -16.91
C ASP A 147 2.42 -19.22 -17.08
N LYS A 148 3.15 -19.62 -16.03
CA LYS A 148 3.87 -20.89 -16.00
C LYS A 148 3.85 -21.51 -14.60
N VAL A 149 3.53 -22.80 -14.54
CA VAL A 149 3.47 -23.57 -13.29
C VAL A 149 4.56 -24.64 -13.31
N TYR A 150 5.27 -24.76 -12.20
CA TYR A 150 6.31 -25.73 -11.95
C TYR A 150 5.92 -26.59 -10.74
N PHE A 151 5.76 -27.88 -10.97
CA PHE A 151 5.48 -28.86 -9.92
C PHE A 151 6.80 -29.36 -9.32
N LEU A 152 7.48 -28.47 -8.60
CA LEU A 152 8.74 -28.75 -7.94
C LEU A 152 8.58 -28.66 -6.42
N PRO A 153 9.32 -29.47 -5.63
CA PRO A 153 9.37 -29.30 -4.19
C PRO A 153 9.90 -27.91 -3.80
N ILE A 154 9.28 -27.27 -2.80
CA ILE A 154 9.74 -25.99 -2.25
C ILE A 154 10.78 -26.28 -1.18
N ILE A 155 11.96 -26.71 -1.62
CA ILE A 155 13.16 -26.88 -0.79
C ILE A 155 14.27 -25.99 -1.35
N PRO A 156 15.07 -25.33 -0.49
CA PRO A 156 16.06 -24.34 -0.92
C PRO A 156 16.95 -24.83 -2.05
N GLU A 157 17.44 -26.07 -1.96
CA GLU A 157 18.36 -26.66 -2.93
C GLU A 157 17.72 -26.76 -4.32
N TYR A 158 16.44 -27.18 -4.39
CA TYR A 158 15.75 -27.28 -5.67
C TYR A 158 15.33 -25.92 -6.20
N VAL A 159 14.89 -25.01 -5.32
CA VAL A 159 14.49 -23.66 -5.73
C VAL A 159 15.70 -22.92 -6.30
N GLU A 160 16.85 -22.93 -5.63
CA GLU A 160 18.08 -22.28 -6.10
C GLU A 160 18.62 -22.88 -7.41
N GLN A 161 18.73 -24.21 -7.49
CA GLN A 161 19.24 -24.89 -8.69
C GLN A 161 18.34 -24.63 -9.91
N ASN A 162 17.02 -24.65 -9.71
CA ASN A 162 16.08 -24.48 -10.80
C ASN A 162 15.81 -23.02 -11.12
N ILE A 163 15.98 -22.07 -10.18
CA ILE A 163 15.82 -20.64 -10.44
C ILE A 163 16.74 -20.18 -11.59
N CYS A 164 18.01 -20.59 -11.62
CA CYS A 164 18.92 -20.24 -12.72
C CYS A 164 18.43 -20.76 -14.09
N SER A 165 17.85 -21.97 -14.11
CA SER A 165 17.30 -22.60 -15.32
C SER A 165 15.96 -21.97 -15.74
N ILE A 166 15.09 -21.66 -14.78
CA ILE A 166 13.74 -21.12 -14.95
C ILE A 166 13.77 -19.65 -15.34
N LEU A 167 14.63 -18.86 -14.70
CA LEU A 167 14.73 -17.41 -14.88
C LEU A 167 15.79 -17.03 -15.93
N GLY A 168 16.56 -18.01 -16.42
CA GLY A 168 17.74 -17.81 -17.25
C GLY A 168 18.90 -17.19 -16.45
N ASN A 169 20.11 -17.15 -17.03
CA ASN A 169 21.35 -16.62 -16.42
C ASN A 169 21.32 -15.11 -16.01
N THR A 170 20.14 -14.49 -15.93
CA THR A 170 19.91 -13.07 -15.63
C THR A 170 19.41 -12.86 -14.19
N ILE A 171 20.01 -13.56 -13.22
CA ILE A 171 19.82 -13.25 -11.78
C ILE A 171 20.68 -12.05 -11.36
N ARG A 172 21.60 -11.60 -12.21
CA ARG A 172 22.39 -10.39 -11.96
C ARG A 172 21.61 -9.15 -12.40
N LYS A 173 20.97 -8.51 -11.42
CA LYS A 173 20.37 -7.16 -11.42
C LYS A 173 18.88 -7.07 -11.82
N THR A 174 18.07 -6.73 -10.81
CA THR A 174 16.89 -5.84 -10.83
C THR A 174 15.60 -6.25 -11.56
N ARG A 175 15.36 -7.51 -11.94
CA ARG A 175 14.11 -7.85 -12.66
C ARG A 175 13.24 -8.97 -12.08
N TRP A 176 13.54 -9.41 -10.85
CA TRP A 176 12.83 -10.51 -10.22
C TRP A 176 12.54 -10.22 -8.75
N CYS A 177 11.32 -10.52 -8.34
CA CYS A 177 10.90 -10.54 -6.94
C CYS A 177 10.40 -11.96 -6.62
N ILE A 178 10.73 -12.44 -5.42
CA ILE A 178 10.26 -13.73 -4.90
C ILE A 178 9.24 -13.42 -3.81
N ILE A 179 8.03 -13.94 -3.97
CA ILE A 179 6.99 -13.87 -2.94
C ILE A 179 6.86 -15.25 -2.32
N ASN A 180 7.17 -15.34 -1.02
CA ASN A 180 6.86 -16.50 -0.22
C ASN A 180 5.49 -16.30 0.42
N ILE A 181 4.57 -17.23 0.18
CA ILE A 181 3.21 -17.17 0.72
C ILE A 181 3.10 -17.99 2.02
N ARG A 182 4.13 -18.77 2.41
CA ARG A 182 4.25 -19.36 3.75
C ARG A 182 4.73 -18.35 4.78
#